data_AF-A0A497EV69-F1
#
_entry.id   AF-A0A497EV69-F1
#
_cell.length_a   1.000
_cell.length_b   1.000
_cell.length_c   1.000
_cell.angle_alpha   90.00
_cell.angle_beta   90.00
_cell.angle_gamma   90.00
#
_symmetry.space_group_name_H-M   'P 1'
#
loop_
_entity.id
_entity.type
_entity.pdbx_description
1 polymer ?
#
loop_
_entity_poly.entity_id
_entity_poly.type
_entity_poly.pdbx_seq_one_letter_code
_entity_poly.pdbx_strand_id
1 'polypeptide(L)'
;AKALVERGIGYGDCEDYALLLAIMFKGAGLRSAIVLAPGHAATLVYLPGYDEANVVWKLNGEEGWIWAEATSRRNRLGWTPLEFTDCYLLAYEVVKGELKAMPQEKAAVMEVAEYRGGGGFHMPPFFTVLLLMWFISRLARFVRRRPLTYY
;
A
#
# COMPACT_ATOMS: atom_id res chain seq x y z
N ALA A 1 -1.31 -0.47 6.10
CA ALA A 1 0.12 -0.88 6.15
C ALA A 1 0.38 -2.31 6.70
N LYS A 2 -0.37 -2.84 7.68
CA LYS A 2 -0.08 -4.15 8.31
C LYS A 2 -0.22 -5.37 7.37
N ALA A 3 -1.01 -5.29 6.31
CA ALA A 3 -1.28 -6.41 5.38
C ALA A 3 -0.18 -6.65 4.31
N LEU A 4 0.68 -5.65 4.03
CA LEU A 4 1.69 -5.76 2.97
C LEU A 4 2.86 -6.68 3.35
N VAL A 5 3.14 -6.81 4.65
CA VAL A 5 4.35 -7.48 5.16
C VAL A 5 4.22 -9.01 5.20
N GLU A 6 3.00 -9.56 5.27
CA GLU A 6 2.80 -11.00 5.49
C GLU A 6 2.63 -11.84 4.22
N ARG A 7 2.30 -11.23 3.06
CA ARG A 7 2.06 -11.99 1.80
C ARG A 7 2.87 -11.52 0.59
N GLY A 8 3.58 -10.39 0.67
CA GLY A 8 4.32 -9.83 -0.46
C GLY A 8 3.43 -9.36 -1.63
N ILE A 9 2.12 -9.18 -1.40
CA ILE A 9 1.16 -8.72 -2.40
C ILE A 9 0.66 -7.34 -1.99
N GLY A 10 0.88 -6.35 -2.86
CA GLY A 10 0.27 -5.03 -2.76
C GLY A 10 -1.01 -4.94 -3.58
N TYR A 11 -2.06 -4.41 -2.98
CA TYR A 11 -3.27 -4.00 -3.68
C TYR A 11 -3.28 -2.48 -3.71
N GLY A 12 -3.32 -1.91 -4.91
CA GLY A 12 -3.54 -0.49 -5.11
C GLY A 12 -4.92 -0.23 -5.69
N ASP A 13 -5.52 0.89 -5.31
CA ASP A 13 -6.75 1.42 -5.87
C ASP A 13 -6.45 2.49 -6.94
N CYS A 14 -7.48 3.22 -7.38
CA CYS A 14 -7.32 4.18 -8.48
C CYS A 14 -6.33 5.29 -8.14
N GLU A 15 -6.23 5.67 -6.87
CA GLU A 15 -5.33 6.67 -6.34
C GLU A 15 -3.87 6.24 -6.46
N ASP A 16 -3.56 5.00 -6.07
CA ASP A 16 -2.20 4.44 -6.20
C ASP A 16 -1.75 4.36 -7.67
N TYR A 17 -2.63 3.90 -8.56
CA TYR A 17 -2.34 3.83 -9.99
C TYR A 17 -2.18 5.22 -10.61
N ALA A 18 -3.04 6.18 -10.26
CA ALA A 18 -2.99 7.55 -10.76
C ALA A 18 -1.68 8.24 -10.35
N LEU A 19 -1.27 8.07 -9.09
CA LEU A 19 0.00 8.61 -8.60
C LEU A 19 1.18 7.96 -9.32
N LEU A 20 1.23 6.61 -9.35
CA LEU A 20 2.33 5.88 -9.97
C LEU A 20 2.48 6.25 -11.46
N LEU A 21 1.38 6.26 -12.21
CA LEU A 21 1.37 6.58 -13.63
C LEU A 21 1.78 8.04 -13.89
N ALA A 22 1.31 8.98 -13.09
CA ALA A 22 1.72 10.39 -13.20
C ALA A 22 3.23 10.56 -12.99
N ILE A 23 3.82 9.85 -12.01
CA ILE A 23 5.27 9.86 -11.79
C ILE A 23 6.03 9.17 -12.93
N MET A 24 5.51 8.08 -13.49
CA MET A 24 6.13 7.40 -14.63
C MET A 24 6.19 8.31 -15.87
N PHE A 25 5.11 9.00 -16.22
CA PHE A 25 5.12 9.98 -17.31
C PHE A 25 6.12 11.11 -17.04
N LYS A 26 6.14 11.63 -15.81
CA LYS A 26 7.12 12.64 -15.41
C LYS A 26 8.56 12.16 -15.58
N GLY A 27 8.83 10.93 -15.16
CA GLY A 27 10.14 10.28 -15.30
C GLY A 27 10.53 10.04 -16.76
N ALA A 28 9.55 9.82 -17.64
CA ALA A 28 9.74 9.71 -19.08
C ALA A 28 9.94 11.06 -19.80
N GLY A 29 9.96 12.18 -19.06
CA GLY A 29 10.11 13.52 -19.62
C GLY A 29 8.81 14.14 -20.15
N LEU A 30 7.66 13.49 -19.92
CA LEU A 30 6.35 14.02 -20.26
C LEU A 30 5.78 14.83 -19.09
N ARG A 31 5.00 15.87 -19.39
CA ARG A 31 4.24 16.57 -18.34
C ARG A 31 3.02 15.72 -18.00
N SER A 32 2.70 15.66 -16.71
CA SER A 32 1.62 14.85 -16.18
C SER A 32 0.97 15.55 -15.00
N ALA A 33 -0.29 15.22 -14.73
CA ALA A 33 -1.05 15.72 -13.61
C ALA A 33 -1.86 14.58 -12.98
N ILE A 34 -2.19 14.72 -11.71
CA ILE A 34 -3.18 13.87 -11.03
C ILE A 34 -4.52 14.61 -11.13
N VAL A 35 -5.58 13.93 -11.56
CA VAL A 35 -6.94 14.47 -11.62
C VAL A 35 -7.85 13.70 -10.67
N LEU A 36 -8.66 14.45 -9.92
CA LEU A 36 -9.66 13.93 -8.99
C LEU A 36 -11.05 14.14 -9.58
N ALA A 37 -11.74 13.02 -9.80
CA ALA A 37 -13.14 12.96 -10.14
C ALA A 37 -13.95 12.44 -8.93
N PRO A 38 -15.27 12.66 -8.88
CA PRO A 38 -16.10 12.15 -7.78
C PRO A 38 -15.94 10.62 -7.63
N GLY A 39 -15.33 10.19 -6.52
CA GLY A 39 -15.09 8.78 -6.22
C GLY A 39 -14.03 8.10 -7.11
N HIS A 40 -13.19 8.87 -7.82
CA HIS A 40 -12.22 8.33 -8.75
C HIS A 40 -10.98 9.22 -8.88
N ALA A 41 -9.82 8.61 -9.14
CA ALA A 41 -8.57 9.31 -9.43
C ALA A 41 -7.95 8.75 -10.71
N ALA A 42 -7.40 9.65 -11.53
CA ALA A 42 -6.72 9.29 -12.76
C ALA A 42 -5.51 10.20 -13.02
N THR A 43 -4.79 9.92 -14.09
CA THR A 43 -3.67 10.74 -14.56
C THR A 43 -4.11 11.53 -15.79
N LEU A 44 -3.68 12.77 -15.90
CA LEU A 44 -3.63 13.48 -17.18
C LEU A 44 -2.18 13.50 -17.67
N VAL A 45 -1.98 13.29 -18.96
CA VAL A 45 -0.67 13.44 -19.62
C VAL A 45 -0.77 14.51 -20.70
N TYR A 46 0.21 15.39 -20.78
CA TYR A 46 0.24 16.45 -21.78
C TYR A 46 0.74 15.91 -23.11
N LEU A 47 -0.17 15.73 -24.07
CA LEU A 47 0.08 15.21 -25.41
C LEU A 47 -0.67 16.08 -26.44
N PRO A 48 -0.18 17.29 -26.72
CA PRO A 48 -0.81 18.18 -27.69
C PRO A 48 -0.84 17.51 -29.08
N GLY A 49 -2.01 17.52 -29.72
CA GLY A 49 -2.21 16.91 -31.04
C GLY A 49 -2.56 15.42 -31.04
N TYR A 50 -2.75 14.80 -29.87
CA TYR A 50 -3.25 13.42 -29.79
C TYR A 50 -4.74 13.38 -30.17
N ASP A 51 -5.06 12.64 -31.23
CA ASP A 51 -6.37 12.64 -31.91
C ASP A 51 -7.26 11.44 -31.56
N GLU A 52 -6.73 10.43 -30.86
CA GLU A 52 -7.50 9.27 -30.41
C GLU A 52 -8.29 9.50 -29.10
N ALA A 53 -8.15 10.67 -28.47
CA ALA A 53 -8.87 10.99 -27.23
C ALA A 53 -10.33 11.40 -27.49
N ASN A 54 -11.23 10.97 -26.60
CA ASN A 54 -12.63 11.43 -26.66
C ASN A 54 -12.83 12.82 -26.02
N VAL A 55 -11.89 13.25 -25.16
CA VAL A 55 -11.85 14.59 -24.55
C VAL A 55 -10.40 15.09 -24.52
N VAL A 56 -10.20 16.32 -24.97
CA VAL A 56 -8.96 17.06 -24.77
C VAL A 56 -9.18 18.04 -23.62
N TRP A 57 -8.53 17.78 -22.50
CA TRP A 57 -8.69 18.57 -21.28
C TRP A 57 -7.85 19.85 -21.31
N LYS A 58 -8.31 20.83 -20.53
CA LYS A 58 -7.64 22.10 -20.29
C LYS A 58 -7.25 22.20 -18.82
N LEU A 59 -5.96 22.31 -18.53
CA LEU A 59 -5.43 22.50 -17.18
C LEU A 59 -4.74 23.87 -17.10
N ASN A 60 -5.14 24.71 -16.14
CA ASN A 60 -4.59 26.06 -15.96
C ASN A 60 -4.61 26.92 -17.25
N GLY A 61 -5.63 26.75 -18.09
CA GLY A 61 -5.75 27.50 -19.35
C GLY A 61 -4.99 26.89 -20.53
N GLU A 62 -4.26 25.79 -20.34
CA GLU A 62 -3.52 25.10 -21.39
C GLU A 62 -4.26 23.85 -21.85
N GLU A 63 -4.54 23.74 -23.15
CA GLU A 63 -5.18 22.58 -23.78
C GLU A 63 -4.15 21.54 -24.24
N GLY A 64 -4.58 20.29 -24.41
CA GLY A 64 -3.71 19.19 -24.83
C GLY A 64 -3.47 18.15 -23.74
N TRP A 65 -4.24 18.18 -22.65
CA TRP A 65 -4.17 17.19 -21.58
C TRP A 65 -5.07 16.00 -21.89
N ILE A 66 -4.51 14.81 -21.83
CA ILE A 66 -5.16 13.56 -22.25
C ILE A 66 -5.33 12.64 -21.04
N TRP A 67 -6.53 12.07 -20.90
CA TRP A 67 -6.84 11.11 -19.84
C TRP A 67 -6.02 9.83 -19.98
N ALA A 68 -5.35 9.44 -18.91
CA ALA A 68 -4.57 8.21 -18.83
C ALA A 68 -4.92 7.47 -17.53
N GLU A 69 -5.38 6.23 -17.66
CA GLU A 69 -5.84 5.45 -16.53
C GLU A 69 -5.46 3.98 -16.69
N ALA A 70 -4.79 3.44 -15.67
CA ALA A 70 -4.25 2.08 -15.66
C ALA A 70 -5.09 1.08 -14.83
N THR A 71 -6.28 1.47 -14.38
CA THR A 71 -7.13 0.68 -13.46
C THR A 71 -7.94 -0.42 -14.17
N SER A 72 -8.12 -0.33 -15.49
CA SER A 72 -9.00 -1.22 -16.27
C SER A 72 -8.31 -1.76 -17.53
N ARG A 73 -8.49 -3.06 -17.80
CA ARG A 73 -7.90 -3.78 -18.97
C ARG A 73 -8.33 -3.22 -20.33
N ARG A 74 -9.39 -2.40 -20.38
CA ARG A 74 -9.98 -1.91 -21.62
C ARG A 74 -9.91 -0.39 -21.78
N ASN A 75 -9.29 0.33 -20.83
CA ASN A 75 -9.23 1.77 -20.94
C ASN A 75 -8.10 2.18 -21.89
N ARG A 76 -8.46 2.70 -23.07
CA ARG A 76 -7.49 3.20 -24.04
C ARG A 76 -6.95 4.55 -23.57
N LEU A 77 -5.72 4.86 -23.93
CA LEU A 77 -5.17 6.20 -23.71
C LEU A 77 -6.08 7.24 -24.37
N GLY A 78 -6.45 8.27 -23.61
CA GLY A 78 -7.33 9.33 -24.03
C GLY A 78 -8.82 9.08 -23.85
N TRP A 79 -9.22 7.93 -23.31
CA TRP A 79 -10.62 7.65 -23.00
C TRP A 79 -11.00 8.13 -21.60
N THR A 80 -11.70 9.26 -21.54
CA THR A 80 -12.35 9.82 -20.36
C THR A 80 -13.73 9.14 -20.15
N PRO A 81 -14.06 8.63 -18.96
CA PRO A 81 -15.42 8.14 -18.66
C PRO A 81 -16.49 9.20 -18.96
N LEU A 82 -17.60 8.80 -19.58
CA LEU A 82 -18.67 9.72 -20.04
C LEU A 82 -19.28 10.56 -18.92
N GLU A 83 -19.30 10.04 -17.70
CA GLU A 83 -19.74 10.76 -16.50
C GLU A 83 -18.84 11.96 -16.13
N PHE A 84 -17.63 12.03 -16.69
CA PHE A 84 -16.66 13.08 -16.42
C PHE A 84 -16.43 14.02 -17.61
N THR A 85 -17.08 13.82 -18.76
CA THR A 85 -16.77 14.58 -19.98
C THR A 85 -17.27 16.03 -19.96
N ASP A 86 -18.20 16.37 -19.08
CA ASP A 86 -18.82 17.71 -18.97
C ASP A 86 -18.80 18.22 -17.52
N CYS A 87 -17.66 18.05 -16.83
CA CYS A 87 -17.51 18.51 -15.46
C CYS A 87 -16.15 19.17 -15.20
N TYR A 88 -16.14 20.09 -14.24
CA TYR A 88 -14.90 20.66 -13.72
C TYR A 88 -14.30 19.70 -12.69
N LEU A 89 -13.10 19.24 -12.97
CA LEU A 89 -12.34 18.35 -12.09
C LEU A 89 -11.17 19.09 -11.46
N LEU A 90 -10.81 18.70 -10.23
CA LEU A 90 -9.61 19.20 -9.59
C LEU A 90 -8.41 18.43 -10.14
N ALA A 91 -7.42 19.14 -10.67
CA ALA A 91 -6.20 18.52 -11.16
C ALA A 91 -4.97 19.29 -10.70
N TYR A 92 -3.88 18.57 -10.47
CA TYR A 92 -2.60 19.11 -10.03
C TYR A 92 -1.46 18.57 -10.89
N GLU A 93 -0.76 19.45 -11.59
CA GLU A 93 0.41 19.09 -12.40
C GLU A 93 1.55 18.61 -11.50
N VAL A 94 2.15 17.48 -11.86
CA VAL A 94 3.36 16.97 -11.22
C VAL A 94 4.54 17.86 -11.60
N VAL A 95 4.87 18.76 -10.69
CA VAL A 95 6.03 19.65 -10.80
C VAL A 95 7.21 19.09 -10.02
N LYS A 96 8.42 19.43 -10.45
CA LYS A 96 9.64 19.16 -9.68
C LYS A 96 9.68 20.18 -8.55
N GLY A 97 9.62 19.74 -7.30
CA GLY A 97 9.64 20.64 -6.15
C GLY A 97 10.11 19.94 -4.88
N GLU A 98 10.51 20.74 -3.90
CA GLU A 98 10.67 20.28 -2.52
C GLU A 98 9.28 20.04 -1.93
N LEU A 99 9.08 18.89 -1.29
CA LEU A 99 7.87 18.63 -0.53
C LEU A 99 7.84 19.61 0.66
N LYS A 100 7.14 20.73 0.52
CA LYS A 100 6.69 21.46 1.71
C LYS A 100 5.74 20.52 2.43
N ALA A 101 6.14 20.06 3.61
CA ALA A 101 5.27 19.27 4.46
C ALA A 101 3.96 20.05 4.60
N MET A 102 2.89 19.53 4.01
CA MET A 102 1.56 20.01 4.35
C MET A 102 1.40 19.80 5.85
N PRO A 103 0.81 20.74 6.61
CA PRO A 103 0.42 20.47 7.97
C PRO A 103 -0.45 19.23 7.93
N GLN A 104 0.08 18.09 8.37
CA GLN A 104 -0.73 16.92 8.63
C GLN A 104 -1.66 17.37 9.74
N GLU A 105 -2.93 17.68 9.43
CA GLU A 105 -3.97 17.48 10.42
C GLU A 105 -3.74 16.05 10.90
N LYS A 106 -3.38 15.92 12.19
CA LYS A 106 -3.01 14.65 12.79
C LYS A 106 -4.08 13.65 12.40
N ALA A 107 -3.79 12.81 11.40
CA ALA A 107 -4.67 11.73 11.02
C ALA A 107 -4.97 11.02 12.33
N ALA A 108 -6.25 10.98 12.73
CA ALA A 108 -6.64 10.36 13.98
C ALA A 108 -6.02 8.97 13.97
N VAL A 109 -5.02 8.76 14.83
CA VAL A 109 -4.33 7.49 14.93
C VAL A 109 -5.40 6.53 15.42
N MET A 110 -5.95 5.75 14.51
CA MET A 110 -6.88 4.71 14.86
C MET A 110 -6.06 3.64 15.59
N GLU A 111 -6.00 3.75 16.91
CA GLU A 111 -5.40 2.72 17.76
C GLU A 111 -6.10 1.40 17.47
N VAL A 112 -5.31 0.35 17.23
CA VAL A 112 -5.83 -0.98 17.00
C VAL A 112 -6.59 -1.38 18.26
N ALA A 113 -7.92 -1.54 18.15
CA ALA A 113 -8.73 -2.08 19.24
C ALA A 113 -8.12 -3.41 19.70
N GLU A 114 -7.81 -3.48 20.99
CA GLU A 114 -7.19 -4.63 21.66
C GLU A 114 -7.84 -5.95 21.20
N TYR A 115 -7.02 -6.90 20.74
CA TYR A 115 -7.45 -8.25 20.45
C TYR A 115 -7.87 -8.94 21.76
N ARG A 116 -9.18 -9.01 22.02
CA ARG A 116 -9.76 -9.88 23.07
C ARG A 116 -9.79 -11.33 22.60
N GLY A 117 -8.61 -11.95 22.53
CA GLY A 117 -8.47 -13.40 22.44
C GLY A 117 -8.07 -13.95 23.81
N GLY A 118 -8.88 -14.87 24.33
CA GLY A 118 -8.77 -15.41 25.70
C GLY A 118 -7.38 -15.91 26.06
N GLY A 119 -6.99 -15.62 27.31
CA GLY A 119 -5.71 -15.98 27.90
C GLY A 119 -5.47 -17.49 27.89
N GLY A 120 -4.70 -17.96 26.91
CA GLY A 120 -4.01 -19.23 26.93
C GLY A 120 -2.53 -18.98 27.18
N PHE A 121 -1.96 -19.62 28.19
CA PHE A 121 -0.52 -19.59 28.45
C PHE A 121 0.21 -20.31 27.31
N HIS A 122 0.56 -19.60 26.24
CA HIS A 122 1.37 -20.14 25.15
C HIS A 122 2.85 -20.07 25.54
N MET A 123 3.36 -21.12 26.19
CA MET A 123 4.80 -21.29 26.34
C MET A 123 5.39 -21.71 24.99
N PRO A 124 6.40 -21.00 24.44
CA PRO A 124 7.01 -21.39 23.18
C PRO A 124 7.58 -22.81 23.28
N PRO A 125 7.41 -23.66 22.25
CA PRO A 125 7.77 -25.09 22.29
C PRO A 125 9.24 -25.35 22.62
N PHE A 126 10.11 -24.36 22.46
CA PHE A 126 11.51 -24.42 22.88
C PHE A 126 11.68 -24.53 24.40
N PHE A 127 10.93 -23.75 25.19
CA PHE A 127 11.08 -23.75 26.65
C PHE A 127 10.48 -25.00 27.30
N THR A 128 9.46 -25.61 26.69
CA THR A 128 8.94 -26.91 27.12
C THR A 128 9.97 -28.02 26.95
N VAL A 129 10.72 -28.01 25.84
CA VAL A 129 11.80 -29.00 25.61
C VAL A 129 12.93 -28.81 26.62
N LEU A 130 13.35 -27.57 26.88
CA LEU A 130 14.38 -27.28 27.88
C LEU A 130 13.99 -27.75 29.28
N LEU A 131 12.74 -27.51 29.69
CA LEU A 131 12.26 -27.89 31.03
C LEU A 131 12.16 -29.42 31.16
N LEU A 132 11.72 -30.12 30.10
CA LEU A 132 11.69 -31.58 30.04
C LEU A 132 13.12 -32.17 30.13
N MET A 133 14.06 -31.66 29.34
CA MET A 133 15.46 -32.12 29.35
C MET A 133 16.10 -31.90 30.73
N TRP A 134 15.79 -30.77 31.37
CA TRP A 134 16.27 -30.48 32.72
C TRP A 134 15.70 -31.46 33.77
N PHE A 135 14.41 -31.78 33.70
CA PHE A 135 13.77 -32.76 34.58
C PHE A 135 14.33 -34.17 34.40
N ILE A 136 14.49 -34.62 33.15
CA ILE A 136 15.07 -35.94 32.84
C ILE A 136 16.51 -36.03 33.35
N SER A 137 17.31 -34.97 33.18
CA SER A 137 18.68 -34.91 33.68
C SER A 137 18.76 -34.98 35.22
N ARG A 138 17.78 -34.39 35.93
CA ARG A 138 17.68 -34.48 37.39
C ARG A 138 17.32 -35.89 37.86
N LEU A 139 16.33 -36.52 37.23
CA LEU A 139 15.92 -37.90 37.54
C LEU A 139 17.04 -38.90 37.27
N ALA A 140 17.73 -38.79 36.13
CA ALA A 140 18.86 -39.65 35.79
C ALA A 140 20.01 -39.55 36.82
N ARG A 141 20.28 -38.33 37.33
CA ARG A 141 21.28 -38.12 38.39
C ARG A 141 20.84 -38.64 39.76
N PHE A 142 19.54 -38.66 40.05
CA PHE A 142 19.00 -39.21 41.28
C PHE A 142 19.06 -40.74 41.30
N VAL A 143 18.75 -41.39 40.17
CA VAL A 143 18.82 -42.86 40.04
C VAL A 143 20.28 -43.37 40.15
N ARG A 144 21.26 -42.63 39.64
CA ARG A 144 22.69 -42.98 39.71
C ARG A 144 23.31 -42.86 41.11
N ARG A 145 22.60 -42.28 42.09
CA ARG A 145 23.09 -42.03 43.46
C ARG A 145 22.52 -42.99 44.51
N ARG A 146 21.94 -44.12 44.12
CA ARG A 146 21.62 -45.20 45.07
C ARG A 146 22.87 -46.05 45.32
N PRO A 147 23.51 -46.01 46.51
CA PRO A 147 24.46 -47.04 46.87
C PRO A 147 23.71 -48.37 46.98
N LEU A 148 24.25 -49.43 46.38
CA LEU A 148 23.88 -50.80 46.68
C LEU A 148 24.28 -51.08 48.13
N THR A 149 23.33 -50.99 49.06
CA THR A 149 23.47 -51.62 50.37
C THR A 149 23.25 -53.13 50.17
N TYR A 150 24.33 -53.88 50.09
CA TYR A 150 24.34 -55.31 50.42
C TYR A 150 24.77 -55.45 51.89
N TYR A 151 24.08 -56.36 52.58
CA TYR A 151 24.17 -56.73 54.00
C TYR A 151 25.57 -56.75 54.61
#